data_AF-A0A1C3XLS5-F1
#
_entry.id   AF-A0A1C3XLS5-F1
#
_cell.length_a   1.000
_cell.length_b   1.000
_cell.length_c   1.000
_cell.angle_alpha   90.00
_cell.angle_beta   90.00
_cell.angle_gamma   90.00
#
_symmetry.space_group_name_H-M   'P 1'
#
loop_
_entity.id
_entity.type
_entity.pdbx_description
1 polymer ?
#
loop_
_entity_poly.entity_id
_entity_poly.type
_entity_poly.pdbx_seq_one_letter_code
_entity_poly.pdbx_strand_id
1 'polypeptide(L)'
;MFARGIDKALWHIWPDKPHAGPWSGWASLGGGITSDPAVVDNSDGRLEVFARGTDNALWHIWQEEPHAAPWSGWASLGGQITSDPAAIADSDGRLEVFARGADNALWHIWQDKPRSGPWSGWASLGGVLLSDPLAPDGLHKRSAVSQGGLTDPSLCDYVVTQRRFIAR
;
A
#
# COMPACT_ATOMS: atom_id res chain seq x y z
N MET A 1 2.79 -10.63 -9.92
CA MET A 1 1.41 -10.11 -10.04
C MET A 1 0.57 -10.70 -8.93
N PHE A 2 -0.35 -9.91 -8.39
CA PHE A 2 -1.26 -10.29 -7.29
C PHE A 2 -2.70 -10.04 -7.73
N ALA A 3 -3.62 -10.92 -7.36
CA ALA A 3 -5.03 -10.80 -7.70
C ALA A 3 -5.92 -11.51 -6.67
N ARG A 4 -7.17 -11.07 -6.58
CA ARG A 4 -8.20 -11.77 -5.79
C ARG A 4 -8.80 -12.92 -6.61
N GLY A 5 -8.85 -14.11 -6.02
CA GLY A 5 -9.53 -15.27 -6.58
C GLY A 5 -11.05 -15.23 -6.40
N ILE A 6 -11.77 -16.13 -7.08
CA ILE A 6 -13.23 -16.29 -6.90
C ILE A 6 -13.61 -16.78 -5.50
N ASP A 7 -12.67 -17.43 -4.82
CA ASP A 7 -12.73 -17.85 -3.42
C ASP A 7 -12.46 -16.70 -2.43
N LYS A 8 -12.22 -15.49 -2.95
CA LYS A 8 -11.83 -14.28 -2.21
C LYS A 8 -10.43 -14.34 -1.58
N ALA A 9 -9.65 -15.38 -1.84
CA ALA A 9 -8.26 -15.45 -1.38
C ALA A 9 -7.36 -14.54 -2.24
N LEU A 10 -6.21 -14.17 -1.69
CA LEU A 10 -5.14 -13.55 -2.47
C LEU A 10 -4.38 -14.65 -3.23
N TRP A 11 -4.17 -14.42 -4.52
CA TRP A 11 -3.38 -15.28 -5.40
C TRP A 11 -2.24 -14.49 -6.02
N HIS A 12 -1.11 -15.15 -6.26
CA HIS A 12 0.03 -14.54 -6.93
C HIS A 12 0.64 -15.46 -7.99
N ILE A 13 1.29 -14.82 -8.98
CA ILE A 13 2.02 -15.45 -10.08
C ILE A 13 3.27 -14.61 -10.37
N TRP A 14 4.39 -15.24 -10.70
CA TRP A 14 5.67 -14.58 -10.91
C TRP A 14 6.41 -15.12 -12.14
N PRO A 15 7.27 -14.32 -12.79
CA PRO A 15 8.09 -14.81 -13.88
C PRO A 15 9.31 -15.58 -13.34
N ASP A 16 9.74 -16.63 -14.04
CA ASP A 16 10.94 -17.39 -13.68
C ASP A 16 12.24 -16.61 -13.93
N LYS A 17 12.17 -15.58 -14.80
CA LYS A 17 13.30 -14.73 -15.18
C LYS A 17 12.88 -13.26 -15.26
N PRO A 18 13.78 -12.31 -14.97
CA PRO A 18 13.50 -10.90 -15.14
C PRO A 18 13.03 -10.59 -16.58
N HIS A 19 11.92 -9.87 -16.70
CA HIS A 19 11.34 -9.42 -17.97
C HIS A 19 11.06 -10.52 -19.01
N ALA A 20 10.93 -11.77 -18.58
CA ALA A 20 10.75 -12.90 -19.48
C ALA A 20 9.82 -13.98 -18.90
N GLY A 21 9.24 -14.78 -19.79
CA GLY A 21 8.56 -16.01 -19.42
C GLY A 21 9.52 -17.22 -19.34
N PRO A 22 9.01 -18.40 -18.93
CA PRO A 22 7.62 -18.65 -18.54
C PRO A 22 7.25 -18.06 -17.18
N TRP A 23 5.96 -17.94 -16.93
CA TRP A 23 5.42 -17.59 -15.62
C TRP A 23 5.15 -18.86 -14.82
N SER A 24 5.20 -18.74 -13.49
CA SER A 24 4.79 -19.78 -12.56
C SER A 24 3.31 -20.17 -12.77
N GLY A 25 2.87 -21.24 -12.10
CA GLY A 25 1.45 -21.41 -11.81
C GLY A 25 0.96 -20.36 -10.80
N TRP A 26 -0.36 -20.14 -10.75
CA TRP A 26 -0.97 -19.36 -9.67
C TRP A 26 -0.83 -20.10 -8.34
N ALA A 27 -0.33 -19.40 -7.32
CA ALA A 27 -0.26 -19.91 -5.95
C ALA A 27 -1.16 -19.07 -5.03
N SER A 28 -1.84 -19.73 -4.10
CA SER A 28 -2.70 -19.05 -3.12
C SER A 28 -1.88 -18.61 -1.91
N LEU A 29 -2.11 -17.38 -1.48
CA LEU A 29 -1.66 -16.84 -0.19
C LEU A 29 -2.79 -16.84 0.85
N GLY A 30 -3.91 -17.52 0.55
CA GLY A 30 -5.06 -17.65 1.44
C GLY A 30 -5.72 -16.30 1.75
N GLY A 31 -6.28 -16.20 2.97
CA GLY A 31 -7.00 -15.02 3.45
C GLY A 31 -8.41 -14.89 2.86
N GLY A 32 -9.02 -13.72 3.10
CA GLY A 32 -10.34 -13.35 2.58
C GLY A 32 -10.40 -11.84 2.37
N ILE A 33 -10.11 -11.40 1.14
CA ILE A 33 -9.93 -9.98 0.81
C ILE A 33 -11.15 -9.39 0.08
N THR A 34 -11.51 -8.16 0.43
CA THR A 34 -12.69 -7.43 -0.07
C THR A 34 -12.34 -6.13 -0.81
N SER A 35 -11.05 -5.86 -1.00
CA SER A 35 -10.49 -4.79 -1.83
C SER A 35 -9.61 -5.38 -2.92
N ASP A 36 -9.20 -4.55 -3.88
CA ASP A 36 -7.99 -4.87 -4.65
C ASP A 36 -6.75 -4.79 -3.73
N PRO A 37 -5.72 -5.63 -3.96
CA PRO A 37 -4.52 -5.63 -3.14
C PRO A 37 -3.55 -4.52 -3.58
N ALA A 38 -2.93 -3.84 -2.61
CA ALA A 38 -1.77 -2.99 -2.84
C ALA A 38 -0.49 -3.75 -2.50
N VAL A 39 0.54 -3.63 -3.34
CA VAL A 39 1.84 -4.28 -3.13
C VAL A 39 2.96 -3.26 -3.16
N VAL A 40 3.92 -3.39 -2.25
CA VAL A 40 5.09 -2.52 -2.15
C VAL A 40 6.32 -3.35 -1.75
N ASP A 41 7.50 -2.89 -2.16
CA ASP A 41 8.77 -3.43 -1.68
C ASP A 41 9.14 -2.76 -0.35
N ASN A 42 9.48 -3.56 0.66
CA ASN A 42 10.22 -3.08 1.81
C ASN A 42 11.63 -2.64 1.37
N SER A 43 12.28 -1.80 2.16
CA SER A 43 13.65 -1.32 1.89
C SER A 43 14.74 -2.41 1.93
N ASP A 44 14.38 -3.67 2.22
CA ASP A 44 15.24 -4.86 2.12
C ASP A 44 14.92 -5.76 0.92
N GLY A 45 13.95 -5.39 0.07
CA GLY A 45 13.55 -6.16 -1.11
C GLY A 45 12.49 -7.24 -0.87
N ARG A 46 11.93 -7.33 0.35
CA ARG A 46 10.76 -8.18 0.62
C ARG A 46 9.48 -7.49 0.13
N LEU A 47 8.67 -8.22 -0.63
CA LEU A 47 7.34 -7.76 -1.00
C LEU A 47 6.41 -7.82 0.22
N GLU A 48 5.55 -6.82 0.35
CA GLU A 48 4.47 -6.78 1.32
C GLU A 48 3.18 -6.34 0.65
N VAL A 49 2.11 -7.09 0.94
CA VAL A 49 0.79 -6.92 0.32
C VAL A 49 -0.21 -6.50 1.37
N PHE A 50 -1.00 -5.48 1.05
CA PHE A 50 -2.04 -4.90 1.89
C PHE A 50 -3.40 -5.06 1.22
N ALA A 51 -4.41 -5.44 1.99
CA ALA A 51 -5.78 -5.58 1.51
C ALA A 51 -6.80 -5.39 2.63
N ARG A 52 -8.02 -5.01 2.27
CA ARG A 52 -9.15 -4.99 3.21
C ARG A 52 -9.64 -6.43 3.45
N GLY A 53 -9.81 -6.80 4.71
CA GLY A 53 -10.39 -8.09 5.11
C GLY A 53 -11.92 -8.12 4.98
N THR A 54 -12.54 -9.26 5.32
CA THR A 54 -14.01 -9.37 5.40
C THR A 54 -14.64 -8.62 6.56
N ASP A 55 -13.82 -8.21 7.53
CA ASP A 55 -14.16 -7.40 8.71
C ASP A 55 -13.95 -5.89 8.49
N ASN A 56 -13.66 -5.49 7.24
CA ASN A 56 -13.30 -4.12 6.84
C ASN A 56 -12.02 -3.56 7.48
N ALA A 57 -11.23 -4.36 8.19
CA ALA A 57 -9.92 -3.95 8.67
C ALA A 57 -8.88 -4.01 7.53
N LEU A 58 -7.79 -3.27 7.67
CA LEU A 58 -6.60 -3.46 6.85
C LEU A 58 -5.86 -4.70 7.34
N TRP A 59 -5.51 -5.58 6.41
CA TRP A 59 -4.71 -6.76 6.64
C TRP A 59 -3.48 -6.74 5.75
N HIS A 60 -2.40 -7.36 6.20
CA HIS A 60 -1.17 -7.48 5.43
C HIS A 60 -0.51 -8.84 5.55
N ILE A 61 0.30 -9.18 4.55
CA ILE A 61 1.12 -10.38 4.45
C ILE A 61 2.42 -10.03 3.73
N TRP A 62 3.55 -10.56 4.18
CA TRP A 62 4.87 -10.21 3.66
C TRP A 62 5.71 -11.45 3.33
N GLN A 63 6.65 -11.29 2.41
CA GLN A 63 7.71 -12.29 2.23
C GLN A 63 8.59 -12.31 3.48
N GLU A 64 8.97 -13.50 3.95
CA GLU A 64 9.93 -13.64 5.06
C GLU A 64 11.37 -13.36 4.61
N GLU A 65 11.67 -13.64 3.34
CA GLU A 65 12.99 -13.41 2.72
C GLU A 65 12.84 -12.66 1.39
N PRO A 66 13.82 -11.81 1.00
CA PRO A 66 13.74 -11.04 -0.24
C PRO A 66 13.54 -11.93 -1.46
N HIS A 67 12.56 -11.57 -2.30
CA HIS A 67 12.28 -12.22 -3.59
C HIS A 67 11.96 -13.73 -3.52
N ALA A 68 11.61 -14.26 -2.33
CA ALA A 68 11.39 -15.69 -2.14
C ALA A 68 10.17 -15.98 -1.26
N ALA A 69 9.71 -17.24 -1.34
CA ALA A 69 8.88 -17.85 -0.32
C ALA A 69 9.79 -18.33 0.85
N PRO A 70 9.27 -18.51 2.08
CA PRO A 70 7.86 -18.44 2.47
C PRO A 70 7.31 -17.02 2.64
N TRP A 71 5.98 -16.93 2.65
CA TRP A 71 5.24 -15.75 3.08
C TRP A 71 4.82 -15.93 4.54
N SER A 72 4.66 -14.83 5.25
CA SER A 72 4.10 -14.81 6.60
C SER A 72 2.65 -15.30 6.64
N GLY A 73 2.09 -15.42 7.85
CA GLY A 73 0.63 -15.41 8.02
C GLY A 73 0.05 -14.00 7.80
N TRP A 74 -1.25 -13.93 7.55
CA TRP A 74 -1.98 -12.66 7.53
C TRP A 74 -2.03 -12.06 8.94
N ALA A 75 -1.69 -10.79 9.06
CA ALA A 75 -1.84 -10.01 10.29
C ALA A 75 -2.78 -8.82 10.06
N SER A 76 -3.54 -8.45 11.10
CA SER A 76 -4.45 -7.31 11.04
C SER A 76 -3.74 -6.05 11.53
N LEU A 77 -3.90 -4.96 10.78
CA LEU A 77 -3.54 -3.60 11.18
C LEU A 77 -4.78 -2.83 11.69
N GLY A 78 -5.90 -3.51 11.87
CA GLY A 78 -7.15 -2.94 12.37
C GLY A 78 -7.74 -1.87 11.44
N GLY A 79 -8.42 -0.89 12.03
CA GLY A 79 -9.12 0.16 11.29
C GLY A 79 -10.44 -0.31 10.68
N GLN A 80 -11.13 0.61 10.01
CA GLN A 80 -12.35 0.36 9.24
C GLN A 80 -12.27 1.16 7.93
N ILE A 81 -11.86 0.49 6.86
CA ILE A 81 -11.53 1.15 5.58
C ILE A 81 -12.60 0.90 4.51
N THR A 82 -12.92 1.93 3.73
CA THR A 82 -13.99 1.95 2.73
C THR A 82 -13.48 2.15 1.29
N SER A 83 -12.17 2.18 1.10
CA SER A 83 -11.47 2.20 -0.19
C SER A 83 -10.57 0.97 -0.33
N ASP A 84 -9.99 0.80 -1.52
CA ASP A 84 -8.75 0.04 -1.65
C ASP A 84 -7.62 0.76 -0.88
N PRO A 85 -6.66 0.01 -0.30
CA PRO A 85 -5.50 0.61 0.33
C PRO A 85 -4.52 1.15 -0.73
N ALA A 86 -3.78 2.20 -0.39
CA ALA A 86 -2.64 2.67 -1.17
C ALA A 86 -1.40 2.65 -0.28
N ALA A 87 -0.37 1.89 -0.67
CA ALA A 87 0.85 1.69 0.11
C ALA A 87 2.06 2.30 -0.58
N ILE A 88 2.98 2.87 0.20
CA ILE A 88 4.22 3.47 -0.28
C ILE A 88 5.37 3.15 0.68
N ALA A 89 6.60 3.18 0.16
CA ALA A 89 7.81 3.25 0.97
C ALA A 89 8.28 4.71 1.07
N ASP A 90 8.35 5.23 2.29
CA ASP A 90 8.89 6.55 2.59
C ASP A 90 10.38 6.64 2.25
N SER A 91 10.89 7.87 2.14
CA SER A 91 12.31 8.13 1.87
C SER A 91 13.27 7.56 2.91
N ASP A 92 12.78 7.30 4.14
CA ASP A 92 13.54 6.67 5.22
C ASP A 92 13.41 5.13 5.23
N GLY A 93 12.63 4.56 4.31
CA GLY A 93 12.44 3.12 4.13
C GLY A 93 11.35 2.49 5.01
N ARG A 94 10.57 3.29 5.74
CA ARG A 94 9.33 2.85 6.42
C ARG A 94 8.21 2.71 5.40
N LEU A 95 7.34 1.73 5.58
CA LEU A 95 6.11 1.66 4.80
C LEU A 95 5.01 2.51 5.44
N GLU A 96 4.21 3.16 4.59
CA GLU A 96 3.01 3.89 4.99
C GLU A 96 1.84 3.49 4.09
N VAL A 97 0.66 3.33 4.71
CA VAL A 97 -0.57 2.91 4.03
C VAL A 97 -1.66 3.93 4.27
N PHE A 98 -2.30 4.34 3.19
CA PHE A 98 -3.41 5.29 3.15
C PHE A 98 -4.69 4.57 2.77
N ALA A 99 -5.80 4.95 3.40
CA ALA A 99 -7.12 4.44 3.08
C ALA A 99 -8.20 5.45 3.46
N ARG A 100 -9.36 5.36 2.81
CA ARG A 100 -10.55 6.10 3.23
C ARG A 100 -11.21 5.40 4.42
N GLY A 101 -11.55 6.14 5.46
CA GLY A 101 -12.27 5.65 6.64
C GLY A 101 -13.78 5.51 6.42
N ALA A 102 -14.49 5.01 7.42
CA ALA A 102 -15.96 4.94 7.43
C ALA A 102 -16.64 6.33 7.41
N ASP A 103 -15.93 7.36 7.86
CA ASP A 103 -16.32 8.78 7.84
C ASP A 103 -16.02 9.48 6.50
N ASN A 104 -15.53 8.74 5.51
CA ASN A 104 -14.99 9.23 4.24
C ASN A 104 -13.75 10.13 4.37
N ALA A 105 -13.13 10.27 5.55
CA ALA A 105 -11.86 10.98 5.68
C ALA A 105 -10.70 10.12 5.15
N LEU A 106 -9.58 10.77 4.83
CA LEU A 106 -8.31 10.09 4.57
C LEU A 106 -7.68 9.71 5.91
N TRP A 107 -7.28 8.45 6.03
CA TRP A 107 -6.58 7.89 7.17
C TRP A 107 -5.29 7.22 6.71
N HIS A 108 -4.30 7.18 7.60
CA HIS A 108 -3.04 6.49 7.36
C HIS A 108 -2.51 5.76 8.60
N ILE A 109 -1.63 4.79 8.34
CA ILE A 109 -0.87 4.01 9.32
C ILE A 109 0.51 3.72 8.74
N TRP A 110 1.56 3.73 9.57
CA TRP A 110 2.95 3.59 9.12
C TRP A 110 3.74 2.63 10.00
N GLN A 111 4.82 2.06 9.48
CA GLN A 111 5.81 1.36 10.27
C GLN A 111 6.58 2.36 11.14
N ASP A 112 6.80 2.06 12.42
CA ASP A 112 7.63 2.92 13.29
C ASP A 112 9.12 2.83 12.96
N LYS A 113 9.54 1.73 12.31
CA LYS A 113 10.92 1.49 11.87
C LYS A 113 10.92 0.86 10.48
N PRO A 114 11.95 1.12 9.65
CA PRO A 114 12.05 0.48 8.35
C PRO A 114 12.00 -1.05 8.47
N ARG A 115 11.30 -1.71 7.54
CA ARG A 115 11.28 -3.17 7.32
C ARG A 115 10.52 -3.98 8.36
N SER A 116 10.10 -3.40 9.48
CA SER A 116 9.49 -4.17 10.56
C SER A 116 8.47 -3.38 11.34
N GLY A 117 7.50 -4.09 11.91
CA GLY A 117 6.68 -3.54 12.99
C GLY A 117 7.50 -3.13 14.23
N PRO A 118 6.86 -2.48 15.22
CA PRO A 118 5.44 -2.21 15.29
C PRO A 118 4.96 -1.18 14.27
N TRP A 119 3.66 -1.25 13.98
CA TRP A 119 2.95 -0.23 13.22
C TRP A 119 2.37 0.81 14.18
N SER A 120 2.22 2.03 13.70
CA SER A 120 1.59 3.12 14.44
C SER A 120 0.10 2.85 14.70
N GLY A 121 -0.55 3.75 15.44
CA GLY A 121 -2.01 3.83 15.46
C GLY A 121 -2.52 4.58 14.22
N TRP A 122 -3.74 4.27 13.79
CA TRP A 122 -4.41 5.00 12.70
C TRP A 122 -4.55 6.49 13.05
N ALA A 123 -4.11 7.36 12.14
CA ALA A 123 -4.29 8.80 12.24
C ALA A 123 -5.11 9.33 11.05
N SER A 124 -5.92 10.35 11.32
CA SER A 124 -6.73 10.99 10.28
C SER A 124 -5.99 12.19 9.70
N LEU A 125 -5.97 12.28 8.37
CA LEU A 125 -5.57 13.48 7.63
C LEU A 125 -6.78 14.36 7.28
N GLY A 126 -7.98 13.97 7.74
CA GLY A 126 -9.23 14.69 7.49
C GLY A 126 -9.71 14.61 6.04
N GLY A 127 -10.50 15.61 5.63
CA GLY A 127 -11.10 15.67 4.30
C GLY A 127 -12.33 14.79 4.12
N VAL A 128 -12.89 14.79 2.90
CA VAL A 128 -13.99 13.92 2.48
C VAL A 128 -13.67 13.40 1.08
N LEU A 129 -13.22 12.15 1.00
CA LEU A 129 -12.79 11.52 -0.23
C LEU A 129 -13.94 10.83 -0.94
N LEU A 130 -14.07 11.11 -2.25
CA LEU A 130 -15.05 10.47 -3.13
C LEU A 130 -14.44 9.31 -3.94
N SER A 131 -13.12 9.19 -3.95
CA SER A 131 -12.37 8.13 -4.62
C SER A 131 -11.36 7.50 -3.67
N ASP A 132 -10.77 6.38 -4.10
CA ASP A 132 -9.64 5.77 -3.39
C ASP A 132 -8.45 6.75 -3.33
N PRO A 133 -7.66 6.73 -2.25
CA PRO A 133 -6.41 7.47 -2.21
C PRO A 133 -5.43 6.89 -3.23
N LEU A 134 -4.60 7.75 -3.79
CA LEU A 134 -3.47 7.35 -4.63
C LEU A 134 -2.19 7.73 -3.88
N ALA A 135 -1.34 6.75 -3.62
CA ALA A 135 0.04 6.97 -3.21
C ALA A 135 0.89 6.76 -4.47
N PRO A 136 1.32 7.84 -5.16
CA PRO A 136 2.19 7.68 -6.32
C PRO A 136 3.51 7.09 -5.85
N ASP A 137 4.00 6.05 -6.54
CA ASP A 137 5.29 5.43 -6.26
C ASP A 137 6.34 6.51 -6.00
N GLY A 138 7.05 6.38 -4.86
CA GLY A 138 8.14 7.27 -4.49
C GLY A 138 9.00 7.52 -5.72
N LEU A 139 9.13 8.81 -6.09
CA LEU A 139 9.78 9.25 -7.31
C LEU A 139 10.98 8.35 -7.62
N HIS A 140 10.97 7.73 -8.80
CA HIS A 140 12.21 7.37 -9.47
C HIS A 140 13.07 8.64 -9.55
N LYS A 141 13.94 8.88 -8.55
CA LYS A 141 15.02 9.86 -8.46
C LYS A 141 14.93 11.01 -9.49
N ARG A 142 13.94 11.89 -9.37
CA ARG A 142 13.95 13.16 -10.11
C ARG A 142 13.79 14.29 -9.12
N SER A 143 14.91 14.91 -8.77
CA SER A 143 14.98 16.08 -7.90
C SER A 143 13.93 17.11 -8.30
N ALA A 144 12.94 17.35 -7.43
CA ALA A 144 12.12 18.54 -7.49
C ALA A 144 12.82 19.63 -6.67
N VAL A 145 13.17 20.74 -7.33
CA VAL A 145 13.59 21.97 -6.65
C VAL A 145 12.35 22.57 -6.02
N SER A 146 12.24 22.59 -4.69
CA SER A 146 11.17 23.30 -3.99
C SER A 146 11.64 24.71 -3.61
N GLN A 147 10.89 25.73 -4.05
CA GLN A 147 10.89 27.02 -3.37
C GLN A 147 9.82 26.97 -2.28
N GLY A 148 10.26 27.07 -1.02
CA GLY A 148 9.44 27.59 0.07
C GLY A 148 8.76 26.56 0.97
N GLY A 149 9.43 26.26 2.09
CA GLY A 149 8.86 26.31 3.44
C GLY A 149 7.68 25.40 3.77
N LEU A 150 7.95 24.11 4.00
CA LEU A 150 7.17 23.26 4.90
C LEU A 150 8.16 22.59 5.88
N THR A 151 7.88 22.67 7.18
CA THR A 151 8.80 22.25 8.26
C THR A 151 8.68 20.76 8.62
N ASP A 152 8.05 19.97 7.75
CA ASP A 152 7.99 18.52 7.88
C ASP A 152 8.55 17.88 6.58
N PRO A 153 9.73 17.25 6.64
CA PRO A 153 10.36 16.66 5.46
C PRO A 153 9.58 15.46 4.88
N SER A 154 8.60 14.90 5.58
CA SER A 154 7.77 13.78 5.08
C SER A 154 6.64 14.23 4.14
N LEU A 155 6.26 15.51 4.16
CA LEU A 155 5.07 16.02 3.47
C LEU A 155 5.35 16.74 2.14
N CYS A 156 6.61 16.82 1.69
CA CYS A 156 6.95 17.65 0.52
C CYS A 156 6.33 17.18 -0.81
N ASP A 157 5.86 15.93 -0.92
CA ASP A 157 5.43 15.35 -2.21
C ASP A 157 3.92 15.00 -2.30
N TYR A 158 3.11 15.29 -1.28
CA TYR A 158 1.67 15.00 -1.31
C TYR A 158 0.85 16.19 -1.82
N VAL A 159 0.88 16.44 -3.14
CA VAL A 159 -0.08 17.34 -3.80
C VAL A 159 -1.17 16.51 -4.50
N VAL A 160 -2.35 16.49 -3.88
CA VAL A 160 -3.60 15.99 -4.48
C VAL A 160 -3.92 16.80 -5.73
N THR A 161 -3.77 16.21 -6.92
CA THR A 161 -4.22 16.87 -8.16
C THR A 161 -5.72 16.64 -8.36
N GLN A 162 -6.54 17.52 -7.78
CA GLN A 162 -7.88 17.81 -8.28
C GLN A 162 -7.79 19.02 -9.21
N ARG A 163 -7.52 18.81 -10.51
CA ARG A 163 -7.83 19.82 -11.52
C ARG A 163 -9.14 19.47 -12.21
N ARG A 164 -10.21 20.07 -11.69
CA ARG A 164 -11.48 20.29 -12.39
C ARG A 164 -11.18 20.95 -13.73
N PHE A 165 -11.61 20.35 -14.84
CA PHE A 165 -11.88 21.08 -16.07
C PHE A 165 -13.38 21.37 -16.13
N ILE A 166 -13.75 22.63 -15.89
CA ILE A 166 -15.03 23.21 -16.31
C ILE A 166 -14.71 24.48 -17.11
N ALA A 167 -15.35 24.59 -18.28
CA ALA A 167 -15.54 25.75 -19.16
C ALA A 167 -14.31 26.18 -20.01
N ARG A 168 -14.41 26.47 -21.31
CA ARG A 168 -15.55 26.65 -22.25
C ARG A 168 -15.22 26.00 -23.59
#